data_AF-A0A7W0VPV3-F1
#
_entry.id   AF-A0A7W0VPV3-F1
#
_cell.length_a   1.000
_cell.length_b   1.000
_cell.length_c   1.000
_cell.angle_alpha   90.00
_cell.angle_beta   90.00
_cell.angle_gamma   90.00
#
_symmetry.space_group_name_H-M   'P 1'
#
loop_
_entity.id
_entity.type
_entity.pdbx_description
1 polymer ?
#
loop_
_entity_poly.entity_id
_entity_poly.type
_entity_poly.pdbx_seq_one_letter_code
_entity_poly.pdbx_strand_id
1 'polypeptide(L)'
;MEVFFLMMGLWLTVAVALGLRRPKGFGGAALRARLDAVYGEPHELVRVTPAAFPEADLEFYDRAKRELENRKYRWLGDVEDLTLSRIYPANRTFLRIFSDAGGMIRASAYHLHPRGVVVSLLQLVQLFPRHLRVLELVSEVQGTFLVTSNTHGVDRLEPPPEAKVERLPLQTSVGEIVARHEARITQAVKAHPERAPVSFESLEDVLASMARAHVAMARHRQKVGGLSRDELERLKGRPLSATEEAFLREVQGTEKPEPSSS
;
A
#
# COMPACT_ATOMS: atom_id res chain seq x y z
N MET A 1 -3.27 -4.38 -3.11
CA MET A 1 -1.86 -4.68 -2.73
C MET A 1 -1.08 -3.38 -2.59
N GLU A 2 -1.32 -2.39 -3.46
CA GLU A 2 -0.73 -1.05 -3.35
C GLU A 2 -1.34 -0.15 -2.29
N VAL A 3 -2.60 -0.32 -1.87
CA VAL A 3 -3.13 0.36 -0.67
C VAL A 3 -2.22 0.13 0.54
N PHE A 4 -1.66 -1.08 0.60
CA PHE A 4 -0.73 -1.51 1.61
C PHE A 4 0.70 -1.09 1.31
N PHE A 5 1.17 -1.14 0.06
CA PHE A 5 2.48 -0.58 -0.29
C PHE A 5 2.57 0.93 -0.10
N LEU A 6 1.48 1.67 -0.33
CA LEU A 6 1.40 3.10 -0.08
C LEU A 6 1.26 3.40 1.37
N MET A 7 0.29 2.80 2.07
CA MET A 7 0.19 3.08 3.49
C MET A 7 1.51 2.73 4.17
N MET A 8 2.10 1.56 3.90
CA MET A 8 3.35 1.18 4.54
C MET A 8 4.58 1.84 3.96
N GLY A 9 4.72 2.00 2.65
CA GLY A 9 5.84 2.70 2.03
C GLY A 9 5.87 4.15 2.46
N LEU A 10 4.72 4.81 2.55
CA LEU A 10 4.58 6.16 3.08
C LEU A 10 4.84 6.20 4.60
N TRP A 11 4.28 5.29 5.38
CA TRP A 11 4.52 5.21 6.83
C TRP A 11 5.96 4.86 7.16
N LEU A 12 6.60 4.01 6.38
CA LEU A 12 8.00 3.67 6.47
C LEU A 12 8.87 4.84 6.04
N THR A 13 8.51 5.56 4.97
CA THR A 13 9.18 6.82 4.59
C THR A 13 9.13 7.81 5.75
N VAL A 14 7.95 7.98 6.36
CA VAL A 14 7.73 8.85 7.51
C VAL A 14 8.48 8.34 8.74
N ALA A 15 8.45 7.04 9.04
CA ALA A 15 9.14 6.43 10.17
C ALA A 15 10.66 6.44 10.02
N VAL A 16 11.20 6.27 8.81
CA VAL A 16 12.63 6.40 8.50
C VAL A 16 13.06 7.87 8.57
N ALA A 17 12.24 8.80 8.05
CA ALA A 17 12.50 10.23 8.18
C ALA A 17 12.47 10.70 9.65
N LEU A 18 11.59 10.11 10.47
CA LEU A 18 11.41 10.42 11.89
C LEU A 18 12.42 9.73 12.83
N GLY A 19 12.72 8.45 12.59
CA GLY A 19 13.60 7.63 13.41
C GLY A 19 15.06 8.09 13.43
N LEU A 20 15.45 8.95 12.49
CA LEU A 20 16.80 9.53 12.41
C LEU A 20 17.03 10.71 13.36
N ARG A 21 15.98 11.21 14.02
CA ARG A 21 16.11 12.12 15.17
C ARG A 21 15.70 11.37 16.43
N ARG A 22 16.44 10.32 16.82
CA ARG A 22 16.11 9.41 17.93
C ARG A 22 15.74 10.14 19.24
N PRO A 23 14.46 10.27 19.67
CA PRO A 23 14.17 10.12 21.08
C PRO A 23 14.44 8.64 21.44
N LYS A 24 14.87 8.37 22.68
CA LYS A 24 15.06 7.00 23.19
C LYS A 24 13.79 6.17 22.89
N GLY A 25 13.90 5.09 22.11
CA GLY A 25 12.79 4.16 21.81
C GLY A 25 12.41 3.95 20.33
N PHE A 26 12.90 4.77 19.38
CA PHE A 26 12.67 4.56 17.93
C PHE A 26 13.90 3.91 17.25
N GLY A 27 14.19 2.65 17.60
CA GLY A 27 15.27 1.83 17.01
C GLY A 27 14.78 0.90 15.89
N GLY A 28 15.71 0.20 15.23
CA GLY A 28 15.39 -0.76 14.17
C GLY A 28 14.52 -1.92 14.67
N ALA A 29 14.70 -2.35 15.92
CA ALA A 29 13.85 -3.35 16.57
C ALA A 29 12.37 -2.92 16.68
N ALA A 30 12.11 -1.64 16.97
CA ALA A 30 10.74 -1.11 17.04
C ALA A 30 10.09 -1.08 15.65
N LEU A 31 10.86 -0.72 14.62
CA LEU A 31 10.38 -0.82 13.25
C LEU A 31 10.13 -2.27 12.84
N ARG A 32 11.01 -3.21 13.20
CA ARG A 32 10.84 -4.64 12.96
C ARG A 32 9.54 -5.16 13.58
N ALA A 33 9.32 -4.89 14.87
CA ALA A 33 8.08 -5.27 15.54
C ALA A 33 6.82 -4.73 14.84
N ARG A 34 6.92 -3.51 14.27
CA ARG A 34 5.82 -2.92 13.49
C ARG A 34 5.64 -3.59 12.14
N LEU A 35 6.72 -3.91 11.43
CA LEU A 35 6.66 -4.69 10.19
C LEU A 35 6.06 -6.07 10.45
N ASP A 36 6.43 -6.72 11.55
CA ASP A 36 5.86 -8.00 11.97
C ASP A 36 4.38 -7.87 12.34
N ALA A 37 3.97 -6.80 13.01
CA ALA A 37 2.56 -6.57 13.31
C ALA A 37 1.71 -6.35 12.05
N VAL A 38 2.27 -5.73 11.01
CA VAL A 38 1.53 -5.55 9.75
C VAL A 38 1.57 -6.81 8.90
N TYR A 39 2.71 -7.49 8.79
CA TYR A 39 2.89 -8.60 7.84
C TYR A 39 2.80 -9.99 8.49
N GLY A 40 2.63 -10.09 9.80
CA GLY A 40 2.63 -11.35 10.54
C GLY A 40 1.28 -12.05 10.55
N GLU A 41 0.18 -11.31 10.57
CA GLU A 41 -1.17 -11.84 10.70
C GLU A 41 -2.04 -11.49 9.49
N PRO A 42 -3.05 -12.33 9.14
CA PRO A 42 -4.08 -11.96 8.19
C PRO A 42 -4.75 -10.65 8.59
N HIS A 43 -4.94 -9.76 7.61
CA HIS A 43 -5.61 -8.49 7.86
C HIS A 43 -7.11 -8.69 8.06
N GLU A 44 -7.66 -8.02 9.07
CA GLU A 44 -9.08 -7.98 9.35
C GLU A 44 -9.73 -6.84 8.58
N LEU A 45 -10.44 -7.16 7.50
CA LEU A 45 -11.16 -6.21 6.66
C LEU A 45 -12.65 -6.24 7.01
N VAL A 46 -13.21 -5.09 7.37
CA VAL A 46 -14.62 -4.99 7.78
C VAL A 46 -15.37 -3.97 6.93
N ARG A 47 -16.65 -4.22 6.66
CA ARG A 47 -17.53 -3.24 6.02
C ARG A 47 -17.74 -2.05 6.95
N VAL A 48 -17.70 -0.84 6.39
CA VAL A 48 -17.89 0.40 7.14
C VAL A 48 -18.79 1.37 6.38
N THR A 49 -19.22 2.44 7.06
CA THR A 49 -19.91 3.57 6.44
C THR A 49 -18.99 4.79 6.41
N PRO A 50 -19.02 5.63 5.36
CA PRO A 50 -18.22 6.85 5.29
C PRO A 50 -18.39 7.80 6.49
N ALA A 51 -19.56 7.80 7.13
CA ALA A 51 -19.83 8.59 8.33
C ALA A 51 -18.88 8.31 9.52
N ALA A 52 -18.24 7.13 9.55
CA ALA A 52 -17.24 6.80 10.57
C ALA A 52 -15.86 7.46 10.33
N PHE A 53 -15.70 8.17 9.21
CA PHE A 53 -14.45 8.81 8.78
C PHE A 53 -14.69 10.28 8.44
N PRO A 54 -14.97 11.15 9.43
CA PRO A 54 -15.31 12.56 9.20
C PRO A 54 -14.20 13.37 8.53
N GLU A 55 -12.97 12.84 8.52
CA GLU A 55 -11.77 13.47 7.96
C GLU A 55 -11.46 12.97 6.53
N ALA A 56 -12.26 12.05 6.00
CA ALA A 56 -12.12 11.58 4.64
C ALA A 56 -12.60 12.64 3.63
N ASP A 57 -11.90 12.75 2.50
CA ASP A 57 -12.31 13.59 1.37
C ASP A 57 -13.44 12.88 0.62
N LEU A 58 -14.68 12.99 1.14
CA LEU A 58 -15.84 12.31 0.57
C LEU A 58 -16.15 12.77 -0.86
N GLU A 59 -15.84 14.03 -1.19
CA GLU A 59 -15.98 14.53 -2.56
C GLU A 59 -15.08 13.77 -3.55
N PHE A 60 -13.85 13.42 -3.14
CA PHE A 60 -12.99 12.54 -3.93
C PHE A 60 -13.61 11.17 -4.16
N TYR A 61 -14.13 10.52 -3.11
CA TYR A 61 -14.76 9.21 -3.24
C TYR A 61 -15.99 9.23 -4.14
N ASP A 62 -16.80 10.28 -4.08
CA ASP A 62 -18.02 10.41 -4.88
C ASP A 62 -17.72 10.75 -6.34
N ARG A 63 -16.67 11.53 -6.59
CA ARG A 63 -16.15 11.75 -7.95
C ARG A 63 -15.58 10.46 -8.54
N ALA A 64 -14.71 9.75 -7.81
CA ALA A 64 -14.15 8.48 -8.25
C ALA A 64 -15.25 7.44 -8.54
N LYS A 65 -16.26 7.36 -7.66
CA LYS A 65 -17.45 6.51 -7.86
C LYS A 65 -18.15 6.81 -9.19
N ARG A 66 -18.52 8.07 -9.43
CA ARG A 66 -19.20 8.46 -10.68
C ARG A 66 -18.37 8.16 -11.91
N GLU A 67 -17.06 8.45 -11.89
CA GLU A 67 -16.17 8.21 -13.02
C GLU A 67 -16.01 6.71 -13.34
N LEU A 68 -15.93 5.86 -12.31
CA LEU A 68 -15.86 4.40 -12.46
C LEU A 68 -17.22 3.82 -12.91
N GLU A 69 -18.34 4.26 -12.33
CA GLU A 69 -19.68 3.80 -12.73
C GLU A 69 -20.01 4.16 -14.19
N ASN A 70 -19.58 5.34 -14.66
CA ASN A 70 -19.68 5.72 -16.07
C ASN A 70 -18.89 4.77 -16.99
N ARG A 71 -17.90 4.06 -16.45
CA ARG A 71 -17.09 3.03 -17.13
C ARG A 71 -17.56 1.61 -16.83
N LYS A 72 -18.81 1.47 -16.35
CA LYS A 72 -19.46 0.18 -16.05
C LYS A 72 -18.83 -0.59 -14.89
N TYR A 73 -18.09 0.09 -14.02
CA TYR A 73 -17.73 -0.49 -12.73
C TYR A 73 -18.93 -0.44 -11.79
N ARG A 74 -19.13 -1.51 -11.02
CA ARG A 74 -20.15 -1.63 -9.98
C ARG A 74 -19.51 -1.42 -8.62
N TRP A 75 -20.08 -0.53 -7.81
CA TRP A 75 -19.70 -0.38 -6.41
C TRP A 75 -20.13 -1.60 -5.59
N LEU A 76 -19.20 -2.13 -4.78
CA LEU A 76 -19.41 -3.33 -3.95
C LEU A 76 -19.52 -3.01 -2.46
N GLY A 77 -18.91 -1.92 -2.00
CA GLY A 77 -18.96 -1.49 -0.61
C GLY A 77 -17.77 -0.61 -0.22
N ASP A 78 -17.78 -0.16 1.03
CA ASP A 78 -16.68 0.53 1.67
C ASP A 78 -16.11 -0.37 2.78
N VAL A 79 -14.78 -0.51 2.86
CA VAL A 79 -14.11 -1.41 3.82
C VAL A 79 -12.99 -0.72 4.58
N GLU A 80 -12.81 -1.04 5.85
CA GLU A 80 -11.69 -0.61 6.69
C GLU A 80 -10.80 -1.81 7.00
N ASP A 81 -9.49 -1.56 7.07
CA ASP A 81 -8.54 -2.50 7.61
C ASP A 81 -8.31 -2.25 9.10
N LEU A 82 -8.90 -3.10 9.94
CA LEU A 82 -8.80 -2.97 11.40
C LEU A 82 -7.40 -3.31 11.90
N THR A 83 -6.68 -4.20 11.22
CA THR A 83 -5.29 -4.50 11.56
C THR A 83 -4.42 -3.25 11.44
N LEU A 84 -4.49 -2.54 10.30
CA LEU A 84 -3.79 -1.27 10.13
C LEU A 84 -4.29 -0.18 11.08
N SER A 85 -5.60 -0.13 11.33
CA SER A 85 -6.19 0.89 12.21
C SER A 85 -5.73 0.73 13.66
N ARG A 86 -5.53 -0.50 14.14
CA ARG A 86 -4.90 -0.76 15.45
C ARG A 86 -3.46 -0.29 15.50
N ILE A 87 -2.70 -0.48 14.43
CA ILE A 87 -1.27 -0.10 14.34
C ILE A 87 -1.09 1.42 14.15
N TYR A 88 -2.03 2.06 13.46
CA TYR A 88 -2.00 3.49 13.09
C TYR A 88 -3.35 4.18 13.37
N PRO A 89 -3.78 4.29 14.64
CA PRO A 89 -5.13 4.76 14.99
C PRO A 89 -5.42 6.21 14.56
N ALA A 90 -4.39 7.06 14.42
CA ALA A 90 -4.55 8.43 13.94
C ALA A 90 -4.77 8.53 12.43
N ASN A 91 -4.63 7.43 11.67
CA ASN A 91 -4.60 7.42 10.21
C ASN A 91 -5.51 6.33 9.64
N ARG A 92 -6.64 6.12 10.32
CA ARG A 92 -7.74 5.28 9.83
C ARG A 92 -8.15 5.77 8.44
N THR A 93 -8.30 4.83 7.53
CA THR A 93 -8.82 5.06 6.18
C THR A 93 -9.79 3.94 5.85
N PHE A 94 -10.77 4.23 5.02
CA PHE A 94 -11.54 3.20 4.34
C PHE A 94 -11.14 3.14 2.86
N LEU A 95 -11.48 2.04 2.21
CA LEU A 95 -11.36 1.81 0.78
C LEU A 95 -12.77 1.71 0.20
N ARG A 96 -13.04 2.44 -0.88
CA ARG A 96 -14.25 2.25 -1.68
C ARG A 96 -13.97 1.26 -2.79
N ILE A 97 -14.67 0.14 -2.78
CA ILE A 97 -14.40 -1.03 -3.60
C ILE A 97 -15.38 -1.12 -4.77
N PHE A 98 -14.84 -1.46 -5.95
CA PHE A 98 -15.59 -1.68 -7.17
C PHE A 98 -15.11 -2.93 -7.90
N SER A 99 -15.94 -3.46 -8.79
CA SER A 99 -15.55 -4.41 -9.84
C SER A 99 -15.98 -3.88 -11.20
N ASP A 100 -15.22 -4.15 -12.25
CA ASP A 100 -15.63 -3.85 -13.62
C ASP A 100 -16.80 -4.73 -14.09
N ALA A 101 -17.33 -4.44 -15.28
CA ALA A 101 -18.44 -5.17 -15.88
C ALA A 101 -18.12 -6.63 -16.20
N GLY A 102 -16.85 -6.95 -16.52
CA GLY A 102 -16.40 -8.31 -16.79
C GLY A 102 -16.06 -9.10 -15.52
N GLY A 103 -16.08 -8.46 -14.34
CA GLY A 103 -15.68 -9.09 -13.09
C GLY A 103 -14.18 -9.37 -12.98
N MET A 104 -13.34 -8.93 -13.91
CA MET A 104 -11.91 -9.28 -13.94
C MET A 104 -11.03 -8.27 -13.21
N ILE A 105 -11.53 -7.06 -13.01
CA ILE A 105 -10.79 -5.92 -12.46
C ILE A 105 -11.49 -5.47 -11.19
N ARG A 106 -10.77 -5.52 -10.07
CA ARG A 106 -11.19 -4.74 -8.90
C ARG A 106 -10.58 -3.36 -8.95
N ALA A 107 -11.35 -2.34 -8.60
CA ALA A 107 -10.83 -1.01 -8.33
C ALA A 107 -11.02 -0.64 -6.86
N SER A 108 -10.08 0.14 -6.33
CA SER A 108 -10.12 0.65 -4.96
C SER A 108 -9.74 2.12 -4.98
N ALA A 109 -10.64 2.98 -4.51
CA ALA A 109 -10.37 4.38 -4.26
C ALA A 109 -10.16 4.59 -2.76
N TYR A 110 -9.14 5.36 -2.37
CA TYR A 110 -8.90 5.70 -0.96
C TYR A 110 -8.12 7.01 -0.82
N HIS A 111 -8.28 7.65 0.34
CA HIS A 111 -7.67 8.93 0.65
C HIS A 111 -6.82 8.80 1.92
N LEU A 112 -5.50 8.96 1.78
CA LEU A 112 -4.60 9.04 2.92
C LEU A 112 -4.35 10.50 3.29
N HIS A 113 -4.54 10.78 4.58
CA HIS A 113 -4.20 12.04 5.19
C HIS A 113 -3.11 11.79 6.26
N PRO A 114 -1.82 11.82 5.89
CA PRO A 114 -0.75 11.47 6.80
C PRO A 114 -0.60 12.57 7.86
N ARG A 115 -0.79 12.20 9.13
CA ARG A 115 -0.70 13.10 10.29
C ARG A 115 0.62 12.95 11.05
N GLY A 116 1.04 14.02 11.72
CA GLY A 116 2.17 14.03 12.66
C GLY A 116 3.02 15.29 12.53
N VAL A 117 3.59 15.79 13.63
CA VAL A 117 4.27 17.11 13.70
C VAL A 117 5.31 17.31 12.60
N VAL A 118 6.13 16.29 12.31
CA VAL A 118 7.16 16.39 11.27
C VAL A 118 6.57 16.33 9.86
N VAL A 119 5.53 15.51 9.65
CA VAL A 119 4.82 15.50 8.36
C VAL A 119 4.15 16.85 8.14
N SER A 120 3.54 17.45 9.17
CA SER A 120 2.98 18.80 9.10
C SER A 120 4.04 19.86 8.78
N LEU A 121 5.26 19.74 9.31
CA LEU A 121 6.37 20.63 8.98
C LEU A 121 6.81 20.47 7.51
N LEU A 122 6.92 19.23 7.01
CA LEU A 122 7.25 18.96 5.61
C LEU A 122 6.14 19.42 4.64
N GLN A 123 4.88 19.29 5.05
CA GLN A 123 3.72 19.81 4.31
C GLN A 123 3.70 21.34 4.29
N LEU A 124 4.19 22.03 5.33
CA LEU A 124 4.28 23.49 5.38
C LEU A 124 5.24 24.04 4.32
N VAL A 125 6.34 23.33 4.06
CA VAL A 125 7.30 23.67 2.99
C VAL A 125 6.98 23.03 1.63
N GLN A 126 5.75 22.49 1.47
CA GLN A 126 5.25 21.85 0.23
C GLN A 126 6.11 20.68 -0.31
N LEU A 127 6.99 20.12 0.52
CA LEU A 127 7.80 18.95 0.13
C LEU A 127 7.01 17.64 0.17
N PHE A 128 5.79 17.68 0.71
CA PHE A 128 4.92 16.52 0.82
C PHE A 128 3.44 16.89 0.59
N PRO A 129 2.69 16.14 -0.24
CA PRO A 129 1.27 16.39 -0.43
C PRO A 129 0.48 16.14 0.86
N ARG A 130 -0.46 17.04 1.16
CA ARG A 130 -1.36 16.91 2.34
C ARG A 130 -2.40 15.82 2.19
N HIS A 131 -2.81 15.57 0.96
CA HIS A 131 -3.88 14.65 0.60
C HIS A 131 -3.37 13.73 -0.51
N LEU A 132 -3.29 12.44 -0.21
CA LEU A 132 -2.99 11.43 -1.21
C LEU A 132 -4.29 10.76 -1.60
N ARG A 133 -4.75 11.09 -2.80
CA ARG A 133 -5.96 10.52 -3.40
C ARG A 133 -5.52 9.42 -4.34
N VAL A 134 -5.77 8.18 -3.95
CA VAL A 134 -5.28 7.03 -4.69
C VAL A 134 -6.42 6.27 -5.33
N LEU A 135 -6.20 5.88 -6.58
CA LEU A 135 -6.94 4.87 -7.28
C LEU A 135 -5.99 3.71 -7.62
N GLU A 136 -6.36 2.51 -7.21
CA GLU A 136 -5.66 1.26 -7.53
C GLU A 136 -6.62 0.35 -8.31
N LEU A 137 -6.13 -0.22 -9.40
CA LEU A 137 -6.79 -1.31 -10.13
C LEU A 137 -5.95 -2.58 -10.01
N VAL A 138 -6.60 -3.70 -9.75
CA VAL A 138 -5.96 -5.01 -9.66
C VAL A 138 -6.71 -6.04 -10.48
N SER A 139 -5.95 -6.84 -11.21
CA SER A 139 -6.41 -8.10 -11.78
C SER A 139 -5.53 -9.23 -11.26
N GLU A 140 -6.13 -10.39 -11.00
CA GLU A 140 -5.42 -11.57 -10.54
C GLU A 140 -5.49 -12.65 -11.63
N VAL A 141 -4.33 -13.11 -12.10
CA VAL A 141 -4.20 -14.15 -13.13
C VAL A 141 -3.28 -15.24 -12.59
N GLN A 142 -3.85 -16.38 -12.18
CA GLN A 142 -3.13 -17.51 -11.57
C GLN A 142 -2.19 -17.09 -10.42
N GLY A 143 -2.69 -16.29 -9.48
CA GLY A 143 -1.89 -15.81 -8.34
C GLY A 143 -0.86 -14.74 -8.70
N THR A 144 -0.73 -14.33 -9.97
CA THR A 144 -0.01 -13.11 -10.35
C THR A 144 -0.97 -11.92 -10.29
N PHE A 145 -0.57 -10.86 -9.60
CA PHE A 145 -1.32 -9.62 -9.47
C PHE A 145 -0.78 -8.59 -10.46
N LEU A 146 -1.62 -8.17 -11.40
CA LEU A 146 -1.37 -6.95 -12.18
C LEU A 146 -1.94 -5.79 -11.37
N VAL A 147 -1.11 -4.80 -11.05
CA VAL A 147 -1.54 -3.64 -10.26
C VAL A 147 -1.19 -2.36 -11.00
N THR A 148 -2.17 -1.48 -11.24
CA THR A 148 -1.94 -0.13 -11.77
C THR A 148 -2.50 0.90 -10.78
N SER A 149 -1.72 1.90 -10.41
CA SER A 149 -2.19 2.97 -9.52
C SER A 149 -1.50 4.32 -9.79
N ASN A 150 -2.06 5.42 -9.27
CA ASN A 150 -1.50 6.77 -9.38
C ASN A 150 -0.52 7.12 -8.24
N THR A 151 0.51 6.31 -8.05
CA THR A 151 1.28 6.28 -6.79
C THR A 151 2.77 6.45 -7.01
N HIS A 152 3.13 6.94 -8.19
CA HIS A 152 4.52 7.21 -8.55
C HIS A 152 5.14 8.23 -7.58
N GLY A 153 6.33 7.90 -7.08
CA GLY A 153 7.12 8.74 -6.18
C GLY A 153 6.75 8.64 -4.70
N VAL A 154 5.60 8.06 -4.35
CA VAL A 154 5.15 7.88 -2.95
C VAL A 154 5.31 6.44 -2.45
N ASP A 155 5.18 5.46 -3.33
CA ASP A 155 5.50 4.07 -3.04
C ASP A 155 6.91 3.72 -3.54
N ARG A 156 7.78 3.31 -2.62
CA ARG A 156 9.18 2.95 -2.91
C ARG A 156 9.55 1.53 -2.47
N LEU A 157 8.55 0.79 -1.98
CA LEU A 157 8.72 -0.58 -1.57
C LEU A 157 8.72 -1.50 -2.80
N GLU A 158 9.59 -2.50 -2.74
CA GLU A 158 9.68 -3.54 -3.75
C GLU A 158 8.45 -4.44 -3.67
N PRO A 159 7.77 -4.70 -4.80
CA PRO A 159 6.67 -5.63 -4.79
C PRO A 159 7.14 -7.09 -4.67
N PRO A 160 6.30 -8.01 -4.14
CA PRO A 160 6.63 -9.41 -4.18
C PRO A 160 6.67 -9.86 -5.65
N PRO A 161 7.43 -10.92 -6.00
CA PRO A 161 7.56 -11.39 -7.38
C PRO A 161 6.23 -11.70 -8.08
N GLU A 162 5.19 -12.01 -7.30
CA GLU A 162 3.83 -12.27 -7.76
C GLU A 162 3.11 -11.00 -8.24
N ALA A 163 3.63 -9.80 -7.94
CA ALA A 163 2.98 -8.54 -8.28
C ALA A 163 3.75 -7.76 -9.35
N LYS A 164 3.09 -7.56 -10.48
CA LYS A 164 3.55 -6.69 -11.57
C LYS A 164 2.89 -5.33 -11.40
N VAL A 165 3.66 -4.37 -10.92
CA VAL A 165 3.15 -3.06 -10.52
C VAL A 165 3.51 -1.98 -11.55
N GLU A 166 2.54 -1.16 -11.93
CA GLU A 166 2.73 0.06 -12.72
C GLU A 166 2.26 1.27 -11.92
N ARG A 167 3.16 2.21 -11.68
CA ARG A 167 2.89 3.41 -10.88
C ARG A 167 2.87 4.63 -11.78
N LEU A 168 1.72 5.29 -11.84
CA LEU A 168 1.45 6.49 -12.61
C LEU A 168 1.55 7.74 -11.70
N PRO A 169 1.76 8.95 -12.25
CA PRO A 169 1.74 10.19 -11.47
C PRO A 169 0.48 10.36 -10.61
N LEU A 170 0.61 11.00 -9.44
CA LEU A 170 -0.52 11.21 -8.51
C LEU A 170 -1.74 11.92 -9.15
N GLN A 171 -1.49 12.77 -10.15
CA GLN A 171 -2.51 13.56 -10.85
C GLN A 171 -3.13 12.83 -12.05
N THR A 172 -2.72 11.59 -12.35
CA THR A 172 -3.29 10.81 -13.44
C THR A 172 -4.79 10.62 -13.23
N SER A 173 -5.56 10.88 -14.29
CA SER A 173 -7.02 10.76 -14.26
C SER A 173 -7.47 9.32 -14.09
N VAL A 174 -8.67 9.10 -13.51
CA VAL A 174 -9.29 7.76 -13.41
C VAL A 174 -9.33 7.09 -14.77
N GLY A 175 -9.68 7.84 -15.81
CA GLY A 175 -9.82 7.31 -17.15
C GLY A 175 -8.53 6.79 -17.77
N GLU A 176 -7.42 7.46 -17.52
CA GLU A 176 -6.10 7.00 -17.97
C GLU A 176 -5.63 5.78 -17.19
N ILE A 177 -5.84 5.75 -15.86
CA ILE A 177 -5.50 4.58 -15.03
C ILE A 177 -6.25 3.34 -15.51
N VAL A 178 -7.56 3.47 -15.76
CA VAL A 178 -8.41 2.38 -16.29
C VAL A 178 -7.88 1.90 -17.63
N ALA A 179 -7.66 2.81 -18.59
CA ALA A 179 -7.18 2.44 -19.92
C ALA A 179 -5.81 1.73 -19.88
N ARG A 180 -4.89 2.20 -19.03
CA ARG A 180 -3.58 1.56 -18.81
C ARG A 180 -3.74 0.15 -18.25
N HIS A 181 -4.60 -0.03 -17.26
CA HIS A 181 -4.81 -1.32 -16.63
C HIS A 181 -5.45 -2.33 -17.59
N GLU A 182 -6.50 -1.92 -18.33
CA GLU A 182 -7.18 -2.74 -19.34
C GLU A 182 -6.22 -3.21 -20.44
N ALA A 183 -5.33 -2.33 -20.90
CA ALA A 183 -4.30 -2.69 -21.88
C ALA A 183 -3.34 -3.76 -21.33
N ARG A 184 -2.95 -3.65 -20.05
CA ARG A 184 -2.05 -4.62 -19.40
C ARG A 184 -2.71 -5.98 -19.21
N ILE A 185 -3.99 -6.03 -18.84
CA ILE A 185 -4.73 -7.29 -18.75
C ILE A 185 -4.84 -7.94 -20.13
N THR A 186 -5.23 -7.16 -21.14
CA THR A 186 -5.34 -7.65 -22.52
C THR A 186 -4.02 -8.26 -22.98
N GLN A 187 -2.89 -7.59 -22.70
CA GLN A 187 -1.57 -8.13 -23.01
C GLN A 187 -1.27 -9.42 -22.24
N ALA A 188 -1.57 -9.47 -20.94
CA ALA A 188 -1.31 -10.64 -20.11
C ALA A 188 -2.14 -11.86 -20.54
N VAL A 189 -3.42 -11.68 -20.83
CA VAL A 189 -4.32 -12.74 -21.33
C VAL A 189 -3.88 -13.19 -22.72
N LYS A 190 -3.48 -12.27 -23.61
CA LYS A 190 -2.97 -12.64 -24.94
C LYS A 190 -1.67 -13.44 -24.86
N ALA A 191 -0.78 -13.10 -23.93
CA ALA A 191 0.48 -13.81 -23.74
C ALA A 191 0.30 -15.21 -23.13
N HIS A 192 -0.82 -15.43 -22.43
CA HIS A 192 -1.12 -16.66 -21.71
C HIS A 192 -2.61 -17.02 -21.82
N PRO A 193 -3.09 -17.41 -23.02
CA PRO A 193 -4.52 -17.65 -23.27
C PRO A 193 -5.10 -18.82 -22.46
N GLU A 194 -4.25 -19.70 -21.94
CA GLU A 194 -4.64 -20.80 -21.04
C GLU A 194 -4.98 -20.32 -19.61
N ARG A 195 -4.75 -19.05 -19.30
CA ARG A 195 -4.89 -18.49 -17.95
C ARG A 195 -6.09 -17.57 -17.88
N ALA A 196 -7.15 -18.02 -17.21
CA ALA A 196 -8.29 -17.18 -16.91
C ALA A 196 -7.97 -16.20 -15.76
N PRO A 197 -8.36 -14.92 -15.87
CA PRO A 197 -8.41 -14.01 -14.73
C PRO A 197 -9.40 -14.52 -13.67
N VAL A 198 -9.13 -14.21 -12.40
CA VAL A 198 -10.07 -14.42 -11.29
C VAL A 198 -11.26 -13.48 -11.43
N SER A 199 -12.46 -14.00 -11.22
CA SER A 199 -13.71 -13.21 -11.22
C SER A 199 -13.98 -12.59 -9.84
N PHE A 200 -14.51 -11.37 -9.84
CA PHE A 200 -14.87 -10.55 -8.67
C PHE A 200 -16.38 -10.22 -8.73
N GLU A 201 -17.23 -11.20 -8.43
CA GLU A 201 -18.69 -11.04 -8.52
C GLU A 201 -19.29 -10.42 -7.25
N SER A 202 -18.55 -10.45 -6.15
CA SER A 202 -18.97 -9.98 -4.84
C SER A 202 -17.86 -9.23 -4.10
N LEU A 203 -18.21 -8.56 -3.00
CA LEU A 203 -17.19 -7.97 -2.13
C LEU A 203 -16.32 -9.05 -1.51
N GLU A 204 -16.92 -10.20 -1.17
CA GLU A 204 -16.27 -11.36 -0.58
C GLU A 204 -15.16 -11.90 -1.50
N ASP A 205 -15.39 -11.94 -2.82
CA ASP A 205 -14.36 -12.32 -3.81
C ASP A 205 -13.18 -11.34 -3.80
N VAL A 206 -13.48 -10.04 -3.74
CA VAL A 206 -12.46 -9.00 -3.67
C VAL A 206 -11.64 -9.14 -2.39
N LEU A 207 -12.29 -9.34 -1.24
CA LEU A 207 -11.62 -9.54 0.06
C LEU A 207 -10.75 -10.79 0.07
N ALA A 208 -11.23 -11.90 -0.52
CA ALA A 208 -10.44 -13.12 -0.67
C ALA A 208 -9.18 -12.88 -1.52
N SER A 209 -9.27 -12.11 -2.60
CA SER A 209 -8.11 -11.70 -3.39
C SER A 209 -7.19 -10.75 -2.64
N MET A 210 -7.71 -9.84 -1.79
CA MET A 210 -6.89 -8.98 -0.93
C MET A 210 -6.08 -9.82 0.06
N ALA A 211 -6.71 -10.81 0.69
CA ALA A 211 -6.04 -11.73 1.61
C ALA A 211 -4.91 -12.51 0.92
N ARG A 212 -5.12 -13.05 -0.29
CA ARG A 212 -4.05 -13.71 -1.06
C ARG A 212 -2.88 -12.77 -1.37
N ALA A 213 -3.19 -11.53 -1.76
CA ALA A 213 -2.17 -10.50 -1.98
C ALA A 213 -1.38 -10.17 -0.69
N HIS A 214 -2.03 -10.15 0.47
CA HIS A 214 -1.37 -9.94 1.76
C HIS A 214 -0.43 -11.09 2.12
N VAL A 215 -0.84 -12.34 1.87
CA VAL A 215 0.03 -13.50 2.09
C VAL A 215 1.28 -13.44 1.20
N ALA A 216 1.12 -13.10 -0.08
CA ALA A 216 2.26 -12.94 -0.99
C ALA A 216 3.23 -11.83 -0.51
N MET A 217 2.67 -10.70 -0.07
CA MET A 217 3.44 -9.61 0.52
C MET A 217 4.19 -10.03 1.78
N ALA A 218 3.48 -10.63 2.74
CA ALA A 218 4.03 -11.06 4.01
C ALA A 218 5.21 -12.00 3.80
N ARG A 219 5.05 -13.00 2.92
CA ARG A 219 6.11 -13.93 2.54
C ARG A 219 7.33 -13.19 1.98
N HIS A 220 7.12 -12.23 1.08
CA HIS A 220 8.22 -11.45 0.51
C HIS A 220 8.93 -10.61 1.58
N ARG A 221 8.17 -9.93 2.45
CA ARG A 221 8.70 -9.10 3.54
C ARG A 221 9.50 -9.93 4.53
N GLN A 222 9.01 -11.10 4.92
CA GLN A 222 9.77 -12.05 5.74
C GLN A 222 11.07 -12.47 5.05
N LYS A 223 11.01 -12.82 3.75
CA LYS A 223 12.18 -13.23 2.96
C LYS A 223 13.27 -12.16 2.89
N VAL A 224 12.91 -10.87 2.79
CA VAL A 224 13.89 -9.76 2.71
C VAL A 224 14.29 -9.20 4.08
N GLY A 225 13.85 -9.82 5.19
CA GLY A 225 14.14 -9.32 6.54
C GLY A 225 13.37 -8.05 6.90
N GLY A 226 12.23 -7.81 6.25
CA GLY A 226 11.36 -6.63 6.42
C GLY A 226 11.67 -5.52 5.42
N LEU A 227 12.91 -5.01 5.46
CA LEU A 227 13.39 -3.95 4.58
C LEU A 227 14.73 -4.33 3.95
N SER A 228 14.86 -4.16 2.64
CA SER A 228 16.14 -4.35 1.96
C SER A 228 17.02 -3.09 2.00
N ARG A 229 18.33 -3.26 1.74
CA ARG A 229 19.27 -2.13 1.59
C ARG A 229 18.80 -1.18 0.49
N ASP A 230 18.50 -1.74 -0.68
CA ASP A 230 18.11 -0.96 -1.86
C ASP A 230 16.81 -0.19 -1.61
N GLU A 231 15.85 -0.78 -0.89
CA GLU A 231 14.63 -0.08 -0.49
C GLU A 231 14.93 1.11 0.42
N LEU A 232 15.80 0.94 1.42
CA LEU A 232 16.19 2.03 2.30
C LEU A 232 16.96 3.12 1.54
N GLU A 233 17.87 2.77 0.64
CA GLU A 233 18.58 3.73 -0.22
C GLU A 233 17.62 4.48 -1.15
N ARG A 234 16.65 3.79 -1.77
CA ARG A 234 15.58 4.41 -2.59
C ARG A 234 14.73 5.38 -1.76
N LEU A 235 14.38 5.02 -0.53
CA LEU A 235 13.65 5.91 0.39
C LEU A 235 14.47 7.16 0.71
N LYS A 236 15.78 7.01 0.89
CA LYS A 236 16.70 8.10 1.23
C LYS A 236 17.12 8.96 0.04
N GLY A 237 17.09 8.41 -1.17
CA GLY A 237 17.65 9.04 -2.37
C GLY A 237 19.18 9.15 -2.34
N ARG A 238 19.87 8.35 -1.50
CA ARG A 238 21.33 8.31 -1.37
C ARG A 238 21.81 7.00 -0.75
N PRO A 239 23.10 6.63 -0.90
CA PRO A 239 23.70 5.51 -0.18
C PRO A 239 23.54 5.62 1.34
N LEU A 240 23.49 4.46 2.01
CA LEU A 240 23.39 4.41 3.47
C LEU A 240 24.71 4.82 4.15
N SER A 241 24.59 5.57 5.24
CA SER A 241 25.68 5.79 6.19
C SER A 241 25.88 4.57 7.10
N ALA A 242 27.02 4.48 7.79
CA ALA A 242 27.29 3.38 8.72
C ALA A 242 26.22 3.23 9.82
N THR A 243 25.68 4.34 10.33
CA THR A 243 24.58 4.32 11.32
C THR A 243 23.27 3.80 10.72
N GLU A 244 23.00 4.09 9.45
CA GLU A 244 21.82 3.58 8.74
C GLU A 244 21.97 2.09 8.38
N GLU A 245 23.19 1.63 8.09
CA GLU A 245 23.48 0.20 7.94
C GLU A 245 23.30 -0.56 9.26
N ALA A 246 23.74 0.01 10.38
CA ALA A 246 23.49 -0.57 11.71
C ALA A 246 21.98 -0.67 12.00
N PHE A 247 21.24 0.42 11.74
CA PHE A 247 19.78 0.42 11.85
C PHE A 247 19.13 -0.65 10.97
N LEU A 248 19.60 -0.83 9.74
CA LEU A 248 19.08 -1.86 8.85
C LEU A 248 19.32 -3.27 9.41
N ARG A 249 20.50 -3.53 10.00
CA ARG A 249 20.80 -4.81 10.67
C ARG A 249 19.88 -5.07 11.86
N GLU A 250 19.61 -4.05 12.67
CA GLU A 250 18.62 -4.10 13.76
C GLU A 250 17.22 -4.46 13.21
N VAL A 251 16.78 -3.81 12.12
CA VAL A 251 15.48 -4.11 11.47
C VAL A 251 15.44 -5.54 10.96
N GLN A 252 16.52 -6.03 10.37
CA GLN A 252 16.60 -7.38 9.80
C GLN A 252 16.79 -8.47 10.87
N GLY A 253 17.00 -8.10 12.13
CA GLY A 253 17.27 -9.04 13.23
C GLY A 253 18.58 -9.82 13.06
N THR A 254 19.53 -9.29 12.27
CA THR A 254 20.83 -9.93 12.03
C THR A 254 21.86 -9.60 13.11
N GLU A 255 21.60 -8.58 13.91
CA GLU A 255 22.44 -8.22 15.06
C GLU A 255 22.06 -9.10 16.26
N LYS A 256 22.95 -10.03 16.62
CA LYS A 256 22.86 -10.67 17.95
C LYS A 256 23.15 -9.59 18.98
N PRO A 257 22.34 -9.46 20.05
CA PRO A 257 22.68 -8.54 21.13
C PRO A 257 24.08 -8.89 21.64
N GLU A 258 25.00 -7.92 21.59
CA GLU A 258 26.29 -8.10 22.26
C GLU A 258 26.00 -8.40 23.73
N PRO A 259 26.60 -9.45 24.31
CA PRO A 259 26.39 -9.76 25.73
C PRO A 259 26.77 -8.53 26.53
N SER A 260 25.82 -7.99 27.30
CA SER A 260 26.07 -6.85 28.17
C SER A 260 27.24 -7.19 29.08
N SER A 261 28.35 -6.49 28.92
CA SER A 261 29.48 -6.56 29.84
C SER A 261 29.04 -5.97 31.19
N SER A 262 28.51 -6.86 32.02
CA SER A 262 28.24 -6.65 33.44
C SER A 262 29.52 -6.59 34.26
#